data_AF-I3SPV1-F1
#
_entry.id   AF-I3SPV1-F1
#
_cell.length_a   1.000
_cell.length_b   1.000
_cell.length_c   1.000
_cell.angle_alpha   90.00
_cell.angle_beta   90.00
_cell.angle_gamma   90.00
#
_symmetry.space_group_name_H-M   'P 1'
#
loop_
_entity.id
_entity.type
_entity.pdbx_description
1 polymer ?
#
loop_
_entity_poly.entity_id
_entity_poly.type
_entity_poly.pdbx_seq_one_letter_code
_entity_poly.pdbx_strand_id
1 'polypeptide(L)'
;MQFVKILQNGSRDEALHYARTYLSPFASSHIADIQKLMGSLLWTGKLDSSPYHALLPPSNWDRLAEELKRQFCNLLGQSYNSPLSVTISAGVQALPPLLKFMNVMVGKKQEWQTMNQLPVPVELDSELQFHSIFVCPVSKEQATEDNPPMLMSCGHVLCKQSISKMSKNGSKLFKCPYCPFDVDAALCKQLYF
;
A
#
# COMPACT_ATOMS: atom_id res chain seq x y z
N MET A 1 19.29 4.28 -11.94
CA MET A 1 19.81 3.18 -12.79
C MET A 1 20.01 3.57 -14.26
N GLN A 2 19.11 4.34 -14.89
CA GLN A 2 19.26 4.74 -16.30
C GLN A 2 20.59 5.46 -16.60
N PHE A 3 21.05 6.37 -15.72
CA PHE A 3 22.37 6.99 -15.82
C PHE A 3 23.51 5.96 -15.97
N VAL A 4 23.51 4.92 -15.12
CA VAL A 4 24.55 3.88 -15.13
C VAL A 4 24.50 3.08 -16.43
N LYS A 5 23.30 2.81 -16.96
CA LYS A 5 23.12 2.12 -18.24
C LYS A 5 23.65 2.94 -19.43
N ILE A 6 23.38 4.25 -19.46
CA ILE A 6 23.93 5.16 -20.48
C ILE A 6 25.47 5.18 -20.40
N LEU A 7 26.00 5.22 -19.18
CA LEU A 7 27.44 5.23 -18.96
C LEU A 7 28.13 3.91 -19.34
N GLN A 8 27.48 2.76 -19.10
CA GLN A 8 27.93 1.44 -19.56
C GLN A 8 27.99 1.36 -21.09
N ASN A 9 27.08 2.05 -21.79
CA ASN A 9 27.09 2.13 -23.25
C ASN A 9 28.20 3.04 -23.81
N GLY A 10 29.02 3.66 -22.96
CA GLY A 10 30.18 4.48 -23.35
C GLY A 10 29.88 5.97 -23.60
N SER A 11 28.62 6.38 -23.51
CA SER A 11 28.20 7.76 -23.81
C SER A 11 28.33 8.68 -22.59
N ARG A 12 29.52 9.26 -22.37
CA ARG A 12 29.76 10.20 -21.26
C ARG A 12 28.88 11.46 -21.35
N ASP A 13 28.78 12.07 -22.54
CA ASP A 13 28.03 13.31 -22.72
C ASP A 13 26.51 13.10 -22.54
N GLU A 14 26.00 11.95 -22.99
CA GLU A 14 24.60 11.57 -22.77
C GLU A 14 24.31 11.32 -21.29
N ALA A 15 25.21 10.64 -20.57
CA ALA A 15 25.07 10.43 -19.13
C ALA A 15 25.09 11.77 -18.36
N LEU A 16 25.98 12.69 -18.74
CA LEU A 16 26.04 14.04 -18.16
C LEU A 16 24.77 14.85 -18.44
N HIS A 17 24.25 14.77 -19.66
CA HIS A 17 22.97 15.40 -20.03
C HIS A 17 21.83 14.83 -19.19
N TYR A 18 21.72 13.50 -19.08
CA TYR A 18 20.72 12.83 -18.25
C TYR A 18 20.80 13.29 -16.79
N ALA A 19 22.01 13.39 -16.23
CA ALA A 19 22.19 13.84 -14.85
C ALA A 19 21.70 15.27 -14.62
N ARG A 20 22.05 16.19 -15.53
CA ARG A 20 21.60 17.59 -15.43
C ARG A 20 20.09 17.72 -15.53
N THR A 21 19.47 16.94 -16.40
CA THR A 21 18.02 17.00 -16.65
C THR A 21 17.21 16.35 -15.52
N TYR A 22 17.60 15.15 -15.06
CA TYR A 22 16.76 14.33 -14.19
C TYR A 22 17.28 14.21 -12.76
N LEU A 23 18.58 14.38 -12.49
CA LEU A 23 19.14 14.23 -11.14
C LEU A 23 19.25 15.56 -10.38
N SER A 24 19.33 16.68 -11.10
CA SER A 24 19.44 18.03 -10.49
C SER A 24 18.37 18.33 -9.43
N PRO A 25 17.07 18.00 -9.62
CA PRO A 25 16.05 18.24 -8.61
C PRO A 25 16.28 17.51 -7.27
N PHE A 26 17.05 16.42 -7.29
CA PHE A 26 17.34 15.60 -6.11
C PHE A 26 18.65 15.98 -5.41
N ALA A 27 19.34 17.03 -5.89
CA ALA A 27 20.62 17.46 -5.34
C ALA A 27 20.54 17.83 -3.86
N SER A 28 19.45 18.45 -3.39
CA SER A 28 19.32 18.86 -1.99
C SER A 28 19.29 17.69 -1.01
N SER A 29 18.74 16.55 -1.41
CA SER A 29 18.51 15.40 -0.54
C SER A 29 19.47 14.22 -0.80
N HIS A 30 20.02 14.09 -2.00
CA HIS A 30 20.79 12.92 -2.45
C HIS A 30 22.16 13.28 -3.05
N ILE A 31 22.75 14.42 -2.64
CA ILE A 31 24.00 14.94 -3.24
C ILE A 31 25.15 13.94 -3.18
N ALA A 32 25.29 13.18 -2.10
CA ALA A 32 26.38 12.22 -1.92
C ALA A 32 26.34 11.11 -2.97
N ASP A 33 25.15 10.62 -3.31
CA ASP A 33 25.00 9.59 -4.33
C ASP A 33 25.13 10.17 -5.74
N ILE A 34 24.62 11.40 -5.96
CA ILE A 34 24.84 12.11 -7.22
C ILE A 34 26.34 12.35 -7.47
N GLN A 35 27.11 12.72 -6.45
CA GLN A 35 28.56 12.88 -6.55
C GLN A 35 29.28 11.58 -6.91
N LYS A 36 28.86 10.43 -6.35
CA LYS A 36 29.38 9.11 -6.75
C LYS A 36 29.07 8.82 -8.22
N LEU A 37 27.85 9.12 -8.67
CA LEU A 37 27.47 8.98 -10.09
C LEU A 37 28.30 9.91 -10.99
N MET A 38 28.57 11.14 -10.56
CA MET A 38 29.42 12.06 -11.33
C MET A 38 30.87 11.59 -11.37
N GLY A 39 31.39 11.05 -10.26
CA GLY A 39 32.74 10.49 -10.20
C GLY A 39 32.95 9.28 -11.11
N SER A 40 31.90 8.49 -11.37
CA SER A 40 32.00 7.32 -12.27
C SER A 40 32.16 7.71 -13.74
N LEU A 41 31.83 8.94 -14.14
CA LEU A 41 32.08 9.46 -15.50
C LEU A 41 33.56 9.41 -15.90
N LEU A 42 34.48 9.52 -14.93
CA LEU A 42 35.93 9.45 -15.16
C LEU A 42 36.39 8.05 -15.61
N TRP A 43 35.56 7.03 -15.39
CA TRP A 43 35.89 5.63 -15.63
C TRP A 43 35.18 5.06 -16.86
N THR A 44 34.55 5.89 -17.70
CA THR A 44 33.83 5.45 -18.92
C THR A 44 34.67 4.45 -19.74
N GLY A 45 34.09 3.29 -20.07
CA GLY A 45 34.79 2.20 -20.77
C GLY A 45 35.69 1.31 -19.89
N LYS A 46 35.85 1.63 -18.60
CA LYS A 46 36.61 0.88 -17.59
C LYS A 46 35.86 0.76 -16.25
N LEU A 47 34.53 0.85 -16.30
CA LEU A 47 33.68 0.92 -15.10
C LEU A 47 33.84 -0.31 -14.18
N ASP A 48 34.08 -1.49 -14.75
CA ASP A 48 34.27 -2.74 -13.99
C ASP A 48 35.49 -2.70 -13.06
N SER A 49 36.53 -1.94 -13.45
CA SER A 49 37.75 -1.74 -12.66
C SER A 49 37.69 -0.53 -11.72
N SER A 50 36.56 0.16 -11.68
CA SER A 50 36.42 1.41 -10.94
C SER A 50 36.03 1.19 -9.47
N PRO A 51 36.24 2.19 -8.60
CA PRO A 51 35.68 2.21 -7.25
C PRO A 51 34.14 2.11 -7.22
N TYR A 52 33.48 2.33 -8.37
CA TYR A 52 32.02 2.35 -8.53
C TYR A 52 31.45 1.04 -9.09
N HIS A 53 32.26 -0.03 -9.16
CA HIS A 53 31.83 -1.33 -9.69
C HIS A 53 30.53 -1.84 -9.05
N ALA A 54 30.26 -1.54 -7.77
CA ALA A 54 29.03 -1.91 -7.06
C ALA A 54 27.73 -1.34 -7.67
N LEU A 55 27.82 -0.34 -8.55
CA LEU A 55 26.67 0.22 -9.27
C LEU A 55 26.24 -0.64 -10.48
N LEU A 56 27.14 -1.50 -10.96
CA LEU A 56 27.00 -2.25 -12.22
C LEU A 56 26.23 -3.56 -12.14
N PRO A 57 26.21 -4.33 -11.03
CA PRO A 57 25.59 -5.64 -10.98
C PRO A 57 24.15 -5.61 -11.51
N PRO A 58 23.77 -6.57 -12.38
CA PRO A 58 22.39 -6.70 -12.87
C PRO A 58 21.38 -6.80 -11.73
N SER A 59 21.79 -7.38 -10.59
CA SER A 59 20.98 -7.46 -9.36
C SER A 59 20.48 -6.11 -8.84
N ASN A 60 21.11 -4.99 -9.21
CA ASN A 60 20.61 -3.66 -8.87
C ASN A 60 19.30 -3.33 -9.60
N TRP A 61 19.10 -3.85 -10.81
CA TRP A 61 17.81 -3.74 -11.52
C TRP A 61 16.74 -4.61 -10.88
N ASP A 62 17.09 -5.82 -10.44
CA ASP A 62 16.16 -6.69 -9.70
C ASP A 62 15.73 -6.03 -8.38
N ARG A 63 16.68 -5.49 -7.63
CA ARG A 63 16.39 -4.72 -6.40
C ARG A 63 15.51 -3.50 -6.67
N LEU A 64 15.75 -2.77 -7.75
CA LEU A 64 14.90 -1.64 -8.15
C LEU A 64 13.48 -2.11 -8.50
N ALA A 65 13.34 -3.22 -9.21
CA ALA A 65 12.05 -3.78 -9.56
C ALA A 65 11.26 -4.20 -8.30
N GLU A 66 11.92 -4.83 -7.34
CA GLU A 66 11.30 -5.19 -6.05
C GLU A 66 10.94 -3.96 -5.21
N GLU A 67 11.80 -2.93 -5.19
CA GLU A 67 11.48 -1.66 -4.54
C GLU A 67 10.24 -1.00 -5.17
N LEU A 68 10.19 -0.93 -6.50
CA LEU A 68 9.08 -0.35 -7.22
C LEU A 68 7.77 -1.09 -6.95
N LYS A 69 7.80 -2.43 -6.96
CA LYS A 69 6.64 -3.26 -6.58
C LYS A 69 6.19 -2.94 -5.16
N ARG A 70 7.13 -2.85 -4.21
CA ARG A 70 6.82 -2.53 -2.81
C ARG A 70 6.18 -1.17 -2.66
N GLN A 71 6.75 -0.13 -3.26
CA GLN A 71 6.20 1.22 -3.20
C GLN A 71 4.82 1.30 -3.89
N PHE A 72 4.61 0.56 -4.98
CA PHE A 72 3.31 0.47 -5.63
C PHE A 72 2.25 -0.20 -4.75
N CYS A 73 2.59 -1.32 -4.08
CA CYS A 73 1.71 -1.96 -3.10
C CYS A 73 1.35 -0.99 -1.98
N ASN A 74 2.34 -0.28 -1.42
CA ASN A 74 2.14 0.70 -0.35
C ASN A 74 1.21 1.84 -0.79
N LEU A 75 1.39 2.36 -2.01
CA LEU A 75 0.53 3.39 -2.58
C LEU A 75 -0.92 2.92 -2.71
N LEU A 76 -1.14 1.64 -3.06
CA LEU A 76 -2.47 1.02 -3.11
C LEU A 76 -3.02 0.62 -1.73
N GLY A 77 -2.27 0.86 -0.65
CA GLY A 77 -2.64 0.41 0.69
C GLY A 77 -2.64 -1.12 0.86
N GLN A 78 -1.93 -1.83 -0.03
CA GLN A 78 -1.81 -3.28 -0.02
C GLN A 78 -0.44 -3.72 0.51
N SER A 79 -0.37 -4.94 1.04
CA SER A 79 0.92 -5.50 1.42
C SER A 79 1.69 -6.03 0.21
N TYR A 80 2.96 -5.68 0.14
CA TYR A 80 3.93 -6.36 -0.74
C TYR A 80 4.22 -7.80 -0.27
N ASN A 81 4.17 -8.03 1.05
CA ASN A 81 4.44 -9.33 1.63
C ASN A 81 3.18 -10.23 1.58
N SER A 82 3.39 -11.54 1.61
CA SER A 82 2.29 -12.51 1.68
C SER A 82 1.36 -12.21 2.88
N PRO A 83 0.02 -12.29 2.72
CA PRO A 83 -0.92 -12.07 3.82
C PRO A 83 -0.63 -12.92 5.06
N LEU A 84 -0.16 -14.16 4.88
CA LEU A 84 0.22 -15.04 5.99
C LEU A 84 1.44 -14.49 6.75
N SER A 85 2.46 -14.04 6.03
CA SER A 85 3.68 -13.45 6.63
C SER A 85 3.35 -12.18 7.41
N VAL A 86 2.51 -11.32 6.82
CA VAL A 86 2.01 -10.09 7.43
C VAL A 86 1.22 -10.40 8.71
N THR A 87 0.30 -11.36 8.65
CA THR A 87 -0.52 -11.77 9.80
C THR A 87 0.34 -12.28 10.94
N ILE A 88 1.33 -13.12 10.64
CA ILE A 88 2.28 -13.62 11.65
C ILE A 88 3.09 -12.46 12.23
N SER A 89 3.62 -11.56 11.40
CA SER A 89 4.44 -10.43 11.85
C SER A 89 3.66 -9.48 12.76
N ALA A 90 2.44 -9.11 12.36
CA ALA A 90 1.53 -8.31 13.18
C ALA A 90 1.17 -9.03 14.49
N GLY A 91 0.91 -10.34 14.43
CA GLY A 91 0.65 -11.15 15.62
C GLY A 91 1.82 -11.18 16.61
N VAL A 92 3.06 -11.27 16.10
CA VAL A 92 4.28 -11.21 16.93
C VAL A 92 4.42 -9.85 17.61
N GLN A 93 4.11 -8.74 16.94
CA GLN A 93 4.10 -7.41 17.55
C GLN A 93 2.97 -7.24 18.59
N ALA A 94 1.80 -7.83 18.31
CA ALA A 94 0.64 -7.77 19.19
C ALA A 94 0.79 -8.64 20.45
N LEU A 95 1.59 -9.70 20.39
CA LEU A 95 1.63 -10.70 21.46
C LEU A 95 2.15 -10.14 22.80
N PRO A 96 3.26 -9.37 22.88
CA PRO A 96 3.73 -8.80 24.14
C PRO A 96 2.70 -7.91 24.89
N PRO A 97 2.02 -6.93 24.26
CA PRO A 97 0.99 -6.16 24.95
C PRO A 97 -0.21 -7.04 25.36
N LEU A 98 -0.59 -8.03 24.55
CA LEU A 98 -1.65 -8.97 24.90
C LEU A 98 -1.29 -9.83 26.12
N LEU A 99 -0.06 -10.34 26.21
CA LEU A 99 0.41 -11.10 27.37
C LEU A 99 0.45 -10.25 28.65
N LYS A 100 0.90 -8.99 28.55
CA LYS A 100 0.84 -8.05 29.67
C LYS A 100 -0.60 -7.80 30.12
N PHE A 101 -1.51 -7.62 29.16
CA PHE A 101 -2.92 -7.45 29.45
C PHE A 101 -3.53 -8.68 30.13
N MET A 102 -3.20 -9.89 29.68
CA MET A 102 -3.65 -11.14 30.32
C MET A 102 -3.23 -11.21 31.79
N ASN A 103 -2.01 -10.78 32.12
CA ASN A 103 -1.53 -10.76 33.51
C ASN A 103 -2.31 -9.76 34.39
N VAL A 104 -2.72 -8.62 33.84
CA VAL A 104 -3.56 -7.63 34.56
C VAL A 104 -4.99 -8.16 34.76
N MET A 105 -5.47 -9.00 33.86
CA MET A 105 -6.82 -9.58 33.90
C MET A 105 -6.92 -10.87 34.73
N VAL A 106 -5.84 -11.32 35.37
CA VAL A 106 -5.86 -12.49 36.26
C VAL A 106 -6.91 -12.29 37.36
N GLY A 107 -7.84 -13.23 37.48
CA GLY A 107 -8.96 -13.15 38.45
C GLY A 107 -10.20 -12.38 37.98
N LYS A 108 -10.14 -11.69 36.82
CA LYS A 108 -11.22 -10.88 36.26
C LYS A 108 -11.94 -11.55 35.07
N LYS A 109 -12.23 -12.84 35.20
CA LYS A 109 -12.77 -13.67 34.11
C LYS A 109 -14.10 -13.16 33.57
N GLN A 110 -14.95 -12.62 34.44
CA GLN A 110 -16.27 -12.11 34.05
C GLN A 110 -16.15 -10.81 33.24
N GLU A 111 -15.27 -9.89 33.65
CA GLU A 111 -14.95 -8.67 32.88
C GLU A 111 -14.44 -9.04 31.48
N TRP A 112 -13.52 -10.02 31.40
CA TRP A 112 -12.99 -10.54 30.13
C TRP A 112 -14.08 -11.10 29.21
N GLN A 113 -15.01 -11.92 29.73
CA GLN A 113 -16.06 -12.54 28.91
C GLN A 113 -17.06 -11.53 28.34
N THR A 114 -17.24 -10.40 29.01
CA THR A 114 -18.17 -9.34 28.58
C THR A 114 -17.49 -8.28 27.69
N MET A 115 -16.17 -8.37 27.46
CA MET A 115 -15.44 -7.42 26.63
C MET A 115 -15.66 -7.71 25.14
N ASN A 116 -16.17 -6.71 24.42
CA ASN A 116 -16.30 -6.76 22.96
C ASN A 116 -15.04 -6.29 22.22
N GLN A 117 -14.13 -5.61 22.91
CA GLN A 117 -12.91 -5.01 22.35
C GLN A 117 -11.76 -5.07 23.37
N LEU A 118 -10.54 -5.02 22.87
CA LEU A 118 -9.34 -4.88 23.70
C LEU A 118 -9.33 -3.48 24.35
N PRO A 119 -9.04 -3.36 25.65
CA PRO A 119 -9.01 -2.06 26.34
C PRO A 119 -7.77 -1.23 26.05
N VAL A 120 -6.76 -1.83 25.41
CA VAL A 120 -5.52 -1.15 25.03
C VAL A 120 -5.33 -1.34 23.53
N PRO A 121 -5.04 -0.26 22.77
CA PRO A 121 -4.72 -0.39 21.35
C PRO A 121 -3.41 -1.17 21.18
N VAL A 122 -3.38 -2.06 20.19
CA VAL A 122 -2.15 -2.66 19.71
C VAL A 122 -1.58 -1.73 18.66
N GLU A 123 -0.51 -1.02 19.01
CA GLU A 123 0.23 -0.22 18.05
C GLU A 123 1.06 -1.14 17.16
N LEU A 124 0.68 -1.21 15.89
CA LEU A 124 1.44 -1.89 14.85
C LEU A 124 2.27 -0.85 14.09
N ASP A 125 3.44 -1.25 13.57
CA ASP A 125 4.22 -0.40 12.67
C ASP A 125 3.39 0.00 11.44
N SER A 126 3.63 1.19 10.89
CA SER A 126 2.89 1.71 9.73
C SER A 126 2.93 0.78 8.51
N GLU A 127 3.96 -0.05 8.39
CA GLU A 127 4.12 -1.04 7.31
C GLU A 127 3.16 -2.24 7.45
N LEU A 128 2.54 -2.42 8.61
CA LEU A 128 1.55 -3.45 8.90
C LEU A 128 0.12 -2.88 8.97
N GLN A 129 -0.03 -1.57 8.79
CA GLN A 129 -1.31 -0.88 8.76
C GLN A 129 -1.80 -0.77 7.32
N PHE A 130 -2.74 -1.63 6.95
CA PHE A 130 -3.35 -1.63 5.61
C PHE A 130 -4.76 -1.05 5.67
N HIS A 131 -5.17 -0.38 4.60
CA HIS A 131 -6.54 0.12 4.49
C HIS A 131 -7.52 -1.03 4.36
N SER A 132 -8.68 -0.90 4.99
CA SER A 132 -9.75 -1.89 4.84
C SER A 132 -10.23 -1.91 3.40
N ILE A 133 -10.07 -3.06 2.74
CA ILE A 133 -10.56 -3.27 1.38
C ILE A 133 -12.02 -3.74 1.46
N PHE A 134 -12.93 -2.99 0.84
CA PHE A 134 -14.29 -3.45 0.62
C PHE A 134 -14.41 -4.10 -0.77
N VAL A 135 -14.95 -5.32 -0.82
CA VAL A 135 -15.33 -5.98 -2.07
C VAL A 135 -16.84 -6.01 -2.15
N CYS A 136 -17.40 -5.44 -3.21
CA CYS A 136 -18.85 -5.44 -3.40
C CYS A 136 -19.34 -6.87 -3.59
N PRO A 137 -20.31 -7.32 -2.79
CA PRO A 137 -20.77 -8.70 -2.89
C PRO A 137 -21.62 -8.97 -4.13
N VAL A 138 -22.21 -7.94 -4.73
CA VAL A 138 -23.03 -8.07 -5.94
C VAL A 138 -22.16 -8.06 -7.19
N SER A 139 -21.28 -7.06 -7.35
CA SER A 139 -20.41 -7.01 -8.52
C SER A 139 -19.17 -7.90 -8.40
N LYS A 140 -18.81 -8.32 -7.18
CA LYS A 140 -17.56 -9.03 -6.85
C LYS A 140 -16.31 -8.20 -7.19
N GLU A 141 -16.47 -6.89 -7.30
CA GLU A 141 -15.39 -5.94 -7.60
C GLU A 141 -14.98 -5.21 -6.32
N GLN A 142 -13.68 -4.94 -6.18
CA GLN A 142 -13.14 -4.09 -5.12
C GLN A 142 -13.63 -2.65 -5.27
N ALA A 143 -14.00 -2.00 -4.17
CA ALA A 143 -14.34 -0.57 -4.16
C ALA A 143 -13.13 0.30 -4.50
N THR A 144 -13.41 1.42 -5.16
CA THR A 144 -12.42 2.44 -5.55
C THR A 144 -12.93 3.83 -5.15
N GLU A 145 -12.11 4.86 -5.31
CA GLU A 145 -12.55 6.26 -5.09
C GLU A 145 -13.75 6.64 -5.97
N ASP A 146 -13.76 6.19 -7.23
CA ASP A 146 -14.85 6.43 -8.19
C ASP A 146 -16.07 5.53 -7.96
N ASN A 147 -15.86 4.35 -7.37
CA ASN A 147 -16.90 3.37 -7.05
C ASN A 147 -16.84 2.97 -5.56
N PRO A 148 -17.13 3.92 -4.65
CA PRO A 148 -16.92 3.70 -3.23
C PRO A 148 -17.99 2.78 -2.63
N PRO A 149 -17.72 2.22 -1.44
CA PRO A 149 -18.73 1.52 -0.67
C PRO A 149 -19.78 2.53 -0.18
N MET A 150 -21.04 2.18 -0.36
CA MET A 150 -22.20 2.98 0.02
C MET A 150 -23.02 2.21 1.05
N LEU A 151 -23.16 2.79 2.23
CA LEU A 151 -24.03 2.32 3.30
C LEU A 151 -25.48 2.62 2.96
N MET A 152 -26.29 1.57 2.89
CA MET A 152 -27.74 1.64 2.69
C MET A 152 -28.46 1.91 4.02
N SER A 153 -29.70 2.40 3.96
CA SER A 153 -30.53 2.67 5.16
C SER A 153 -30.81 1.45 6.02
N CYS A 154 -30.72 0.24 5.46
CA CYS A 154 -30.84 -1.02 6.19
C CYS A 154 -29.54 -1.47 6.90
N GLY A 155 -28.43 -0.72 6.75
CA GLY A 155 -27.14 -1.04 7.37
C GLY A 155 -26.21 -1.92 6.52
N HIS A 156 -26.68 -2.51 5.42
CA HIS A 156 -25.82 -3.24 4.48
C HIS A 156 -25.08 -2.28 3.54
N VAL A 157 -23.95 -2.74 3.00
CA VAL A 157 -23.05 -1.93 2.15
C VAL A 157 -22.96 -2.55 0.75
N LEU A 158 -23.03 -1.72 -0.28
CA LEU A 158 -22.79 -2.09 -1.69
C LEU A 158 -21.99 -0.99 -2.38
N CYS A 159 -21.31 -1.30 -3.49
CA CYS A 159 -20.65 -0.25 -4.27
C CYS A 159 -21.65 0.67 -4.99
N LYS A 160 -21.27 1.95 -5.15
CA LYS A 160 -22.08 3.00 -5.80
C LYS A 160 -22.62 2.60 -7.17
N GLN A 161 -21.81 1.96 -8.00
CA GLN A 161 -22.23 1.49 -9.33
C GLN A 161 -23.25 0.34 -9.24
N SER A 162 -23.11 -0.56 -8.26
CA SER A 162 -24.09 -1.63 -8.04
C SER A 162 -25.45 -1.05 -7.65
N ILE A 163 -25.47 -0.10 -6.71
CA ILE A 163 -26.69 0.63 -6.33
C ILE A 163 -27.30 1.33 -7.55
N SER A 164 -26.49 2.05 -8.31
CA SER A 164 -26.93 2.78 -9.51
C SER A 164 -27.51 1.86 -10.60
N LYS A 165 -26.97 0.65 -10.75
CA LYS A 165 -27.50 -0.36 -11.69
C LYS A 165 -28.83 -0.93 -11.19
N MET A 166 -28.94 -1.19 -9.89
CA MET A 166 -30.15 -1.73 -9.28
C MET A 166 -31.32 -0.72 -9.24
N SER A 167 -31.03 0.58 -9.13
CA SER A 167 -32.04 1.65 -9.11
C SER A 167 -32.49 2.12 -10.50
N LYS A 168 -31.87 1.64 -11.59
CA LYS A 168 -32.15 2.10 -12.96
C LYS A 168 -33.42 1.54 -13.59
N ASN A 169 -34.05 0.52 -13.00
CA ASN A 169 -35.27 -0.12 -13.53
C ASN A 169 -36.58 0.66 -13.28
N GLY A 170 -36.53 2.00 -13.23
CA GLY A 170 -37.73 2.86 -13.18
C GLY A 170 -38.27 3.21 -11.79
N SER A 171 -37.72 2.64 -10.71
CA SER A 171 -38.01 3.03 -9.33
C SER A 171 -36.78 3.59 -8.62
N LYS A 172 -36.92 4.73 -7.93
CA LYS A 172 -35.89 5.27 -7.03
C LYS A 172 -35.51 4.29 -5.90
N LEU A 173 -36.42 3.36 -5.61
CA LEU A 173 -36.29 2.30 -4.62
C LEU A 173 -35.81 1.00 -5.29
N PHE A 174 -34.91 0.28 -4.62
CA PHE A 174 -34.51 -1.07 -5.01
C PHE A 174 -34.45 -1.98 -3.77
N LYS A 175 -34.59 -3.30 -3.97
CA LYS A 175 -34.46 -4.26 -2.87
C LYS A 175 -33.02 -4.53 -2.52
N CYS A 176 -32.71 -4.50 -1.23
CA CYS A 176 -31.42 -4.96 -0.75
C CYS A 176 -31.21 -6.45 -1.12
N PRO A 177 -30.04 -6.87 -1.64
CA PRO A 177 -29.76 -8.28 -1.93
C PRO A 177 -29.73 -9.18 -0.69
N TYR A 178 -29.54 -8.58 0.49
CA TYR A 178 -29.34 -9.29 1.76
C TYR A 178 -30.56 -9.33 2.66
N CYS A 179 -31.53 -8.45 2.43
CA CYS A 179 -32.69 -8.32 3.30
C CYS A 179 -33.90 -7.81 2.52
N PRO A 180 -35.13 -7.99 3.02
CA PRO A 180 -36.34 -7.61 2.27
C PRO A 180 -36.60 -6.09 2.22
N PHE A 181 -35.69 -5.27 2.76
CA PHE A 181 -35.86 -3.81 2.88
C PHE A 181 -35.71 -3.10 1.53
N ASP A 182 -36.63 -2.18 1.24
CA ASP A 182 -36.55 -1.29 0.08
C ASP A 182 -35.66 -0.09 0.40
N VAL A 183 -34.64 0.12 -0.41
CA VAL A 183 -33.61 1.14 -0.22
C VAL A 183 -33.78 2.25 -1.26
N ASP A 184 -33.81 3.50 -0.81
CA ASP A 184 -33.70 4.67 -1.69
C ASP A 184 -32.22 4.94 -1.99
N ALA A 185 -31.84 4.87 -3.27
CA ALA A 185 -30.47 5.12 -3.70
C ALA A 185 -29.95 6.51 -3.30
N ALA A 186 -30.84 7.51 -3.20
CA ALA A 186 -30.47 8.87 -2.81
C ALA A 186 -30.13 9.01 -1.31
N LEU A 187 -30.60 8.09 -0.46
CA LEU A 187 -30.31 8.08 0.98
C LEU A 187 -29.04 7.28 1.33
N CYS A 188 -28.45 6.60 0.36
CA CYS A 188 -27.22 5.84 0.57
C CYS A 188 -26.05 6.80 0.81
N LYS A 189 -25.27 6.56 1.86
CA LYS A 189 -24.13 7.40 2.23
C LYS A 189 -22.83 6.69 1.95
N GLN A 190 -21.82 7.42 1.46
CA GLN A 190 -20.48 6.86 1.30
C GLN A 190 -19.91 6.46 2.67
N LEU A 191 -19.36 5.26 2.74
CA LEU A 191 -18.65 4.75 3.90
C LEU A 191 -17.15 5.01 3.73
N TYR A 192 -16.51 5.53 4.78
CA TYR A 192 -15.06 5.74 4.86
C TYR A 192 -14.51 4.84 5.96
N PHE A 193 -13.39 4.16 5.69
CA PHE A 193 -12.68 3.29 6.63
C PHE A 193 -11.38 3.94 7.08
#